data_AF-A0A523PEM6-F1
#
_entry.id   AF-A0A523PEM6-F1
#
_cell.length_a   1.000
_cell.length_b   1.000
_cell.length_c   1.000
_cell.angle_alpha   90.00
_cell.angle_beta   90.00
_cell.angle_gamma   90.00
#
_symmetry.space_group_name_H-M   'P 1'
#
loop_
_entity.id
_entity.type
_entity.pdbx_description
1 polymer ?
#
loop_
_entity_poly.entity_id
_entity_poly.type
_entity_poly.pdbx_seq_one_letter_code
_entity_poly.pdbx_strand_id
1 'polypeptide(L)'
;MRKKFKLPTARTSFHGFPSDTLDFLDDLALNNNREWFARNKHRYEEFVITPSLDFIAAVGERMPKLSEHITCIPKRVGGSLFRIYRDVRFARDKRPYKTNIGIHFRHTQARNAHAPGFYFHIGIDECFIGGGMWRPDGPALQRIRARIVDQPAAWKKLLRSRKFNNNFELGGESLKRPPRGFPPEHRY
;
A
#
# COMPACT_ATOMS: atom_id res chain seq x y z
N MET A 1 -27.55 15.92 21.88
CA MET A 1 -26.20 15.63 22.41
C MET A 1 -25.44 14.70 21.44
N ARG A 2 -24.38 15.18 20.79
CA ARG A 2 -23.53 14.32 19.93
C ARG A 2 -22.57 13.52 20.82
N LYS A 3 -22.76 12.19 20.91
CA LYS A 3 -21.79 11.30 21.57
C LYS A 3 -20.42 11.49 20.91
N LYS A 4 -19.44 12.02 21.66
CA LYS A 4 -18.04 12.05 21.26
C LYS A 4 -17.57 10.60 21.14
N PHE A 5 -17.44 10.09 19.91
CA PHE A 5 -16.70 8.87 19.66
C PHE A 5 -15.24 9.12 20.09
N LYS A 6 -14.81 8.49 21.19
CA LYS A 6 -13.39 8.39 21.50
C LYS A 6 -12.74 7.60 20.36
N LEU A 7 -11.76 8.22 19.69
CA LEU A 7 -10.90 7.51 18.76
C LEU A 7 -10.22 6.38 19.54
N PRO A 8 -10.19 5.14 19.02
CA PRO A 8 -9.44 4.07 19.66
C PRO A 8 -7.98 4.51 19.77
N THR A 9 -7.49 4.62 21.01
CA THR A 9 -6.08 4.75 21.32
C THR A 9 -5.42 3.45 20.88
N ALA A 10 -4.40 3.51 20.02
CA ALA A 10 -3.69 2.33 19.56
C ALA A 10 -3.25 1.49 20.76
N ARG A 11 -3.62 0.21 20.78
CA ARG A 11 -3.12 -0.73 21.78
C ARG A 11 -1.66 -1.01 21.40
N THR A 12 -0.76 -1.01 22.39
CA THR A 12 0.70 -1.11 22.20
C THR A 12 1.16 -2.45 21.61
N SER A 13 0.25 -3.35 21.24
CA SER A 13 0.57 -4.64 20.61
C SER A 13 -0.44 -4.99 19.53
N PHE A 14 0.04 -5.11 18.30
CA PHE A 14 -0.71 -5.70 17.20
C PHE A 14 -0.71 -7.22 17.32
N HIS A 15 -1.91 -7.82 17.36
CA HIS A 15 -2.09 -9.28 17.50
C HIS A 15 -2.56 -9.97 16.21
N GLY A 16 -2.60 -9.25 15.10
CA GLY A 16 -3.18 -9.74 13.85
C GLY A 16 -4.47 -9.01 13.49
N PHE A 17 -4.90 -9.20 12.25
CA PHE A 17 -6.25 -8.83 11.82
C PHE A 17 -7.20 -9.96 12.23
N PRO A 18 -8.35 -9.66 12.87
CA PRO A 18 -9.34 -10.68 13.20
C PRO A 18 -9.95 -11.28 11.92
N SER A 19 -10.52 -12.49 12.01
CA SER A 19 -11.26 -13.10 10.89
C SER A 19 -12.40 -12.21 10.41
N ASP A 20 -13.06 -11.51 11.34
CA ASP A 20 -14.12 -10.54 11.06
C ASP A 20 -13.70 -9.42 10.10
N THR A 21 -12.39 -9.16 9.95
CA THR A 21 -11.88 -8.23 8.94
C THR A 21 -12.27 -8.69 7.54
N LEU A 22 -12.05 -9.97 7.21
CA LEU A 22 -12.40 -10.50 5.90
C LEU A 22 -13.92 -10.65 5.77
N ASP A 23 -14.61 -11.13 6.80
CA ASP A 23 -16.08 -11.24 6.79
C ASP A 23 -16.74 -9.88 6.52
N PHE A 24 -16.23 -8.80 7.12
CA PHE A 24 -16.71 -7.45 6.85
C PHE A 24 -16.45 -7.01 5.40
N LEU A 25 -15.28 -7.31 4.84
CA LEU A 25 -14.93 -6.92 3.47
C LEU A 25 -15.79 -7.67 2.44
N ASP A 26 -16.11 -8.93 2.69
CA ASP A 26 -17.00 -9.74 1.86
C ASP A 26 -18.45 -9.24 1.92
N ASP A 27 -18.97 -9.04 3.14
CA ASP A 27 -20.28 -8.42 3.37
C ASP A 27 -20.41 -7.06 2.68
N LEU A 28 -19.36 -6.24 2.75
CA LEU A 28 -19.28 -4.94 2.09
C LEU A 28 -19.28 -5.07 0.57
N ALA A 29 -18.67 -6.12 0.01
CA ALA A 29 -18.68 -6.38 -1.43
C ALA A 29 -20.10 -6.68 -1.93
N LEU A 30 -20.84 -7.51 -1.17
CA LEU A 30 -22.24 -7.87 -1.45
C LEU A 30 -23.20 -6.68 -1.25
N ASN A 31 -22.91 -5.81 -0.27
CA ASN A 31 -23.81 -4.74 0.16
C ASN A 31 -23.22 -3.33 -0.02
N ASN A 32 -22.49 -3.08 -1.11
CA ASN A 32 -21.71 -1.85 -1.32
C ASN A 32 -22.59 -0.61 -1.61
N ASN A 33 -23.30 -0.14 -0.58
CA ASN A 33 -24.16 1.03 -0.62
C ASN A 33 -24.09 1.79 0.73
N ARG A 34 -24.49 3.07 0.71
CA ARG A 34 -24.31 3.98 1.85
C ARG A 34 -25.15 3.60 3.07
N GLU A 35 -26.34 3.08 2.86
CA GLU A 35 -27.29 2.74 3.92
C GLU A 35 -26.80 1.55 4.73
N TRP A 36 -26.39 0.48 4.02
CA TRP A 36 -25.81 -0.69 4.66
C TRP A 36 -24.52 -0.33 5.40
N PHE A 37 -23.64 0.46 4.79
CA PHE A 37 -22.41 0.90 5.45
C PHE A 37 -22.69 1.77 6.68
N ALA A 38 -23.71 2.64 6.66
CA ALA A 38 -24.07 3.44 7.82
C ALA A 38 -24.48 2.58 9.02
N ARG A 39 -25.25 1.51 8.79
CA ARG A 39 -25.65 0.53 9.83
C ARG A 39 -24.47 -0.30 10.33
N ASN A 40 -23.55 -0.66 9.43
CA ASN A 40 -22.39 -1.52 9.73
C ASN A 40 -21.11 -0.74 10.06
N LYS A 41 -21.20 0.59 10.23
CA LYS A 41 -20.03 1.44 10.46
C LYS A 41 -19.23 1.02 11.70
N HIS A 42 -19.90 0.54 12.74
CA HIS A 42 -19.23 0.05 13.94
C HIS A 42 -18.27 -1.12 13.64
N ARG A 43 -18.71 -2.10 12.83
CA ARG A 43 -17.88 -3.21 12.33
C ARG A 43 -16.67 -2.71 11.54
N TYR A 44 -16.85 -1.68 10.71
CA TYR A 44 -15.73 -1.06 10.01
C TYR A 44 -14.70 -0.41 10.96
N GLU A 45 -15.16 0.31 12.00
CA GLU A 45 -14.22 0.89 12.98
C GLU A 45 -13.49 -0.20 13.77
N GLU A 46 -14.19 -1.26 14.17
CA GLU A 46 -13.68 -2.33 15.01
C GLU A 46 -12.76 -3.29 14.25
N PHE A 47 -13.21 -3.81 13.12
CA PHE A 47 -12.54 -4.89 12.39
C PHE A 47 -11.63 -4.40 11.26
N VAL A 48 -11.72 -3.13 10.86
CA VAL A 48 -10.84 -2.60 9.80
C VAL A 48 -9.96 -1.47 10.34
N ILE A 49 -10.54 -0.41 10.89
CA ILE A 49 -9.75 0.76 11.31
C ILE A 49 -8.82 0.39 12.47
N THR A 50 -9.35 -0.14 13.57
CA THR A 50 -8.57 -0.42 14.78
C THR A 50 -7.36 -1.33 14.50
N PRO A 51 -7.53 -2.54 13.93
CA PRO A 51 -6.39 -3.42 13.66
C PRO A 51 -5.42 -2.84 12.61
N SER A 52 -5.90 -2.03 11.65
CA SER A 52 -5.01 -1.34 10.70
C SER A 52 -4.12 -0.30 11.40
N LEU A 53 -4.67 0.46 12.35
CA LEU A 53 -3.89 1.46 13.09
C LEU A 53 -2.88 0.79 14.03
N ASP A 54 -3.29 -0.29 14.71
CA ASP A 54 -2.40 -1.10 15.54
C ASP A 54 -1.26 -1.71 14.70
N PHE A 55 -1.57 -2.26 13.51
CA PHE A 55 -0.57 -2.76 12.57
C PHE A 55 0.42 -1.68 12.14
N ILE A 56 -0.08 -0.49 11.75
CA ILE A 56 0.78 0.63 11.32
C ILE A 56 1.69 1.08 12.46
N ALA A 57 1.19 1.13 13.70
CA ALA A 57 1.99 1.47 14.87
C ALA A 57 3.11 0.44 15.10
N ALA A 58 2.77 -0.85 15.10
CA ALA A 58 3.72 -1.94 15.30
C ALA A 58 4.80 -2.01 14.19
N VAL A 59 4.42 -1.75 12.93
CA VAL A 59 5.38 -1.60 11.83
C VAL A 59 6.26 -0.37 12.04
N GLY A 60 5.68 0.74 12.49
CA GLY A 60 6.39 1.99 12.77
C GLY A 60 7.50 1.86 13.79
N GLU A 61 7.33 1.04 14.84
CA GLU A 61 8.38 0.76 15.83
C GLU A 61 9.60 0.03 15.23
N ARG A 62 9.38 -0.76 14.16
CA ARG A 62 10.42 -1.56 13.51
C ARG A 62 11.02 -0.88 12.28
N MET A 63 10.29 0.06 11.67
CA MET A 63 10.68 0.71 10.42
C MET A 63 12.06 1.39 10.46
N PRO A 64 12.50 2.06 11.54
CA PRO A 64 13.83 2.67 11.61
C PRO A 64 14.99 1.67 11.43
N LYS A 65 14.78 0.38 11.75
CA LYS A 65 15.78 -0.67 11.49
C LYS A 65 15.93 -1.01 10.01
N LEU A 66 14.91 -0.71 9.20
CA LEU A 66 14.91 -0.93 7.76
C LEU A 66 15.28 0.34 6.99
N SER A 67 14.67 1.48 7.35
CA SER A 67 14.93 2.78 6.73
C SER A 67 14.34 3.90 7.58
N GLU A 68 15.17 4.87 7.97
CA GLU A 68 14.73 6.10 8.65
C GLU A 68 13.90 7.02 7.74
N HIS A 69 13.96 6.83 6.42
CA HIS A 69 13.23 7.64 5.46
C HIS A 69 11.83 7.12 5.14
N ILE A 70 11.32 6.10 5.83
CA ILE A 70 9.96 5.59 5.60
C ILE A 70 9.07 5.94 6.78
N THR A 71 7.97 6.64 6.50
CA THR A 71 7.04 7.09 7.53
C THR A 71 5.87 6.11 7.71
N CYS A 72 5.60 5.75 8.97
CA CYS A 72 4.47 4.95 9.39
C CYS A 72 3.58 5.80 10.31
N ILE A 73 2.43 6.27 9.82
CA ILE A 73 1.56 7.19 10.55
C ILE A 73 0.23 6.49 10.85
N PRO A 74 -0.03 6.05 12.10
CA PRO A 74 -1.26 5.36 12.48
C PRO A 74 -2.40 6.36 12.68
N LYS A 75 -2.82 7.00 11.59
CA LYS A 75 -3.95 7.93 11.56
C LYS A 75 -4.96 7.50 10.51
N ARG A 76 -6.24 7.60 10.88
CA ARG A 76 -7.39 7.35 10.01
C ARG A 76 -7.42 8.25 8.77
N VAL A 77 -7.01 9.51 8.93
CA VAL A 77 -6.99 10.52 7.87
C VAL A 77 -5.62 11.17 7.85
N GLY A 78 -5.03 11.28 6.67
CA GLY A 78 -3.68 11.84 6.49
C GLY A 78 -2.55 10.95 7.01
N GLY A 79 -2.84 9.71 7.40
CA GLY A 79 -1.84 8.72 7.80
C GLY A 79 -1.48 7.73 6.68
N SER A 80 -0.87 6.61 7.08
CA SER A 80 -0.52 5.51 6.18
C SER A 80 -1.73 4.69 5.73
N LEU A 81 -2.86 4.75 6.44
CA LEU A 81 -4.09 4.06 6.05
C LEU A 81 -4.84 4.81 4.94
N PHE A 82 -5.22 4.13 3.87
CA PHE A 82 -6.06 4.72 2.84
C PHE A 82 -7.52 4.83 3.28
N ARG A 83 -8.19 5.87 2.75
CA ARG A 83 -9.65 5.97 2.85
C ARG A 83 -10.34 4.82 2.13
N ILE A 84 -11.43 4.35 2.74
CA ILE A 84 -12.35 3.37 2.16
C ILE A 84 -13.14 3.92 0.96
N TYR A 85 -13.40 5.24 0.91
CA TYR A 85 -14.21 5.82 -0.16
C TYR A 85 -13.49 5.78 -1.53
N ARG A 86 -14.24 5.38 -2.56
CA ARG A 86 -13.81 5.43 -3.96
C ARG A 86 -14.13 6.80 -4.56
N ASP A 87 -13.28 7.23 -5.50
CA ASP A 87 -13.64 8.30 -6.42
C ASP A 87 -14.35 7.69 -7.62
N VAL A 88 -15.68 7.86 -7.68
CA VAL A 88 -16.54 7.21 -8.69
C VAL A 88 -17.07 8.18 -9.73
N ARG A 89 -16.59 9.44 -9.76
CA ARG A 89 -17.10 10.48 -10.67
C ARG A 89 -17.07 10.02 -12.13
N PHE A 90 -15.95 9.44 -12.54
CA PHE A 90 -15.72 8.96 -13.91
C PHE A 90 -15.74 7.43 -14.06
N ALA A 91 -15.99 6.69 -12.97
CA ALA A 91 -16.02 5.22 -13.01
C ALA A 91 -17.34 4.71 -13.57
N ARG A 92 -17.30 3.63 -14.38
CA ARG A 92 -18.51 2.89 -14.81
C ARG A 92 -19.19 2.22 -13.62
N ASP A 93 -18.40 1.61 -12.75
CA ASP A 93 -18.84 1.06 -11.47
C ASP A 93 -18.98 2.19 -10.43
N LYS A 94 -20.21 2.39 -9.94
CA LYS A 94 -20.58 3.45 -8.99
C LYS A 94 -20.56 3.03 -7.52
N ARG A 95 -20.09 1.81 -7.19
CA ARG A 95 -19.97 1.36 -5.80
C ARG A 95 -19.09 2.31 -4.98
N PRO A 96 -19.60 2.90 -3.88
CA PRO A 96 -18.95 3.99 -3.16
C PRO A 96 -17.73 3.58 -2.32
N TYR A 97 -17.59 2.31 -1.96
CA TYR A 97 -16.56 1.82 -1.05
C TYR A 97 -15.60 0.86 -1.72
N LYS A 98 -14.33 0.90 -1.30
CA LYS A 98 -13.34 -0.13 -1.59
C LYS A 98 -13.65 -1.37 -0.76
N THR A 99 -13.46 -2.54 -1.35
CA THR A 99 -13.63 -3.85 -0.72
C THR A 99 -12.30 -4.43 -0.27
N ASN A 100 -11.32 -3.55 -0.02
CA ASN A 100 -9.98 -3.90 0.39
C ASN A 100 -9.41 -2.84 1.34
N ILE A 101 -8.48 -3.26 2.19
CA ILE A 101 -7.64 -2.40 3.01
C ILE A 101 -6.37 -2.12 2.23
N GLY A 102 -6.01 -0.84 2.14
CA GLY A 102 -4.74 -0.41 1.57
C GLY A 102 -3.98 0.45 2.56
N ILE A 103 -2.74 0.06 2.84
CA ILE A 103 -1.83 0.78 3.73
C ILE A 103 -0.58 1.12 2.94
N HIS A 104 -0.16 2.38 2.98
CA HIS A 104 1.00 2.87 2.24
C HIS A 104 1.98 3.54 3.21
N PHE A 105 3.15 2.93 3.36
CA PHE A 105 4.31 3.47 4.06
C PHE A 105 5.16 4.24 3.05
N ARG A 106 5.18 5.57 3.19
CA ARG A 106 5.75 6.48 2.18
C ARG A 106 7.14 6.92 2.55
N HIS A 107 7.96 7.22 1.56
CA HIS A 107 9.19 7.96 1.79
C HIS A 107 8.91 9.35 2.42
N THR A 108 9.79 9.85 3.27
CA THR A 108 9.70 11.18 3.89
C THR A 108 9.66 12.32 2.86
N GLN A 109 10.31 12.12 1.71
CA GLN A 109 10.29 13.06 0.59
C GLN A 109 9.03 12.96 -0.29
N ALA A 110 8.13 12.02 0.00
CA ALA A 110 6.93 11.80 -0.80
C ALA A 110 5.92 12.93 -0.59
N ARG A 111 5.97 13.97 -1.42
CA ARG A 111 4.84 14.91 -1.54
C ARG A 111 3.63 14.22 -2.20
N ASN A 112 3.87 13.27 -3.10
CA ASN A 112 2.90 12.50 -3.88
C ASN A 112 3.32 11.01 -4.01
N ALA A 113 2.60 10.21 -4.80
CA ALA A 113 2.83 8.76 -4.99
C ALA A 113 4.13 8.38 -5.73
N HIS A 114 4.89 9.35 -6.25
CA HIS A 114 6.08 9.14 -7.09
C HIS A 114 7.39 9.00 -6.31
N ALA A 115 7.32 8.47 -5.09
CA ALA A 115 8.47 8.20 -4.25
C ALA A 115 8.47 6.71 -3.88
N PRO A 116 9.63 6.12 -3.55
CA PRO A 116 9.67 4.75 -3.10
C PRO A 116 8.82 4.56 -1.84
N GLY A 117 8.17 3.41 -1.72
CA GLY A 117 7.33 3.10 -0.57
C GLY A 117 7.01 1.63 -0.51
N PHE A 118 6.35 1.25 0.59
CA PHE A 118 5.80 -0.07 0.78
C PHE A 118 4.28 0.00 0.83
N TYR A 119 3.62 -0.86 0.07
CA TYR A 119 2.17 -0.99 0.05
C TYR A 119 1.77 -2.33 0.63
N PHE A 120 0.75 -2.33 1.47
CA PHE A 120 0.17 -3.53 2.05
C PHE A 120 -1.31 -3.58 1.68
N HIS A 121 -1.72 -4.72 1.11
CA HIS A 121 -3.06 -4.99 0.62
C HIS A 121 -3.68 -6.12 1.43
N ILE A 122 -4.90 -5.91 1.92
CA ILE A 122 -5.77 -6.99 2.40
C ILE A 122 -7.09 -6.89 1.64
N GLY A 123 -7.43 -7.94 0.91
CA GLY A 123 -8.69 -8.10 0.20
C GLY A 123 -9.12 -9.57 0.25
N ILE A 124 -10.35 -9.84 -0.18
CA ILE A 124 -10.89 -11.21 -0.26
C ILE A 124 -10.16 -12.02 -1.34
N ASP A 125 -9.91 -11.38 -2.48
CA ASP A 125 -9.30 -12.04 -3.64
C ASP A 125 -7.78 -12.18 -3.49
N GLU A 126 -7.14 -11.22 -2.83
CA GLU A 126 -5.69 -11.18 -2.69
C GLU A 126 -5.22 -10.47 -1.42
N CYS A 127 -4.10 -10.96 -0.88
CA CYS A 127 -3.34 -10.29 0.17
C CYS A 127 -1.89 -10.24 -0.26
N PHE A 128 -1.30 -9.04 -0.35
CA PHE A 128 0.07 -8.89 -0.81
C PHE A 128 0.76 -7.69 -0.20
N ILE A 129 2.09 -7.73 -0.24
CA ILE A 129 2.96 -6.60 0.05
C ILE A 129 3.72 -6.22 -1.21
N GLY A 130 3.71 -4.93 -1.54
CA GLY A 130 4.48 -4.36 -2.63
C GLY A 130 5.55 -3.41 -2.10
N GLY A 131 6.69 -3.34 -2.78
CA GLY A 131 7.73 -2.37 -2.52
C GLY A 131 8.24 -1.80 -3.83
N GLY A 132 8.54 -0.50 -3.86
CA GLY A 132 9.08 0.16 -5.04
C GLY A 132 8.45 1.53 -5.27
N MET A 133 8.42 1.95 -6.54
CA MET A 133 7.90 3.27 -6.91
C MET A 133 6.73 3.11 -7.89
N TRP A 134 5.54 3.55 -7.47
CA TRP A 134 4.34 3.44 -8.30
C TRP A 134 4.27 4.57 -9.33
N ARG A 135 4.23 4.22 -10.61
CA ARG A 135 4.14 5.15 -11.76
C ARG A 135 5.06 6.37 -11.59
N PRO A 136 6.39 6.18 -11.52
CA PRO A 136 7.32 7.30 -11.38
C PRO A 136 7.19 8.30 -12.52
N ASP A 137 7.46 9.58 -12.22
CA ASP A 137 7.56 10.60 -13.25
C ASP A 137 8.79 10.37 -14.15
N GLY A 138 8.84 11.08 -15.29
CA GLY A 138 9.91 10.93 -16.27
C GLY A 138 11.32 11.07 -15.66
N PRO A 139 11.60 12.13 -14.88
CA PRO A 139 12.90 12.31 -14.23
C PRO A 139 13.27 11.18 -13.27
N ALA A 140 12.36 10.75 -12.38
CA ALA A 140 12.65 9.69 -11.42
C ALA A 140 12.82 8.33 -12.11
N LEU A 141 12.01 8.04 -13.12
CA LEU A 141 12.14 6.83 -13.95
C LEU A 141 13.47 6.81 -14.70
N GLN A 142 13.90 7.94 -15.24
CA GLN A 142 15.19 8.06 -15.92
C GLN A 142 16.36 7.79 -14.96
N ARG A 143 16.30 8.33 -13.73
CA ARG A 143 17.33 8.06 -12.71
C ARG A 143 17.40 6.59 -12.32
N ILE A 144 16.25 5.91 -12.16
CA ILE A 144 16.24 4.47 -11.89
C ILE A 144 16.92 3.71 -13.03
N ARG A 145 16.54 4.00 -14.27
CA ARG A 145 17.10 3.31 -15.45
C ARG A 145 18.59 3.55 -15.60
N ALA A 146 19.04 4.80 -15.48
CA ALA A 146 20.47 5.15 -15.48
C ALA A 146 21.22 4.35 -14.41
N ARG A 147 20.68 4.29 -13.19
CA ARG A 147 21.31 3.57 -12.09
C ARG A 147 21.44 2.06 -12.31
N ILE A 148 20.49 1.45 -13.04
CA ILE A 148 20.54 0.05 -13.45
C ILE A 148 21.63 -0.18 -14.50
N VAL A 149 21.71 0.71 -15.50
CA VAL A 149 22.73 0.65 -16.56
C VAL A 149 24.13 0.94 -16.04
N ASP A 150 24.28 1.86 -15.09
CA ASP A 150 25.57 2.19 -14.48
C ASP A 150 26.07 1.09 -13.54
N GLN A 151 25.18 0.27 -12.98
CA GLN A 151 25.53 -0.83 -12.07
C GLN A 151 24.79 -2.15 -12.36
N PRO A 152 25.02 -2.74 -13.54
CA PRO A 152 24.28 -3.92 -13.99
C PRO A 152 24.62 -5.15 -13.15
N ALA A 153 25.83 -5.23 -12.59
CA ALA A 153 26.24 -6.31 -11.70
C ALA A 153 25.45 -6.30 -10.38
N ALA A 154 25.21 -5.12 -9.79
CA ALA A 154 24.42 -4.99 -8.57
C ALA A 154 22.95 -5.37 -8.82
N TRP A 155 22.38 -4.92 -9.93
CA TRP A 155 21.04 -5.28 -10.36
C TRP A 155 20.90 -6.80 -10.58
N LYS A 156 21.82 -7.41 -11.33
CA LYS A 156 21.85 -8.85 -11.57
C LYS A 156 22.04 -9.66 -10.28
N LYS A 157 22.85 -9.17 -9.34
CA LYS A 157 23.02 -9.80 -8.02
C LYS A 157 21.71 -9.78 -7.23
N LEU A 158 20.98 -8.66 -7.26
CA LEU A 158 19.67 -8.53 -6.62
C LEU A 158 18.67 -9.52 -7.22
N LEU A 159 18.53 -9.56 -8.55
CA LEU A 159 17.61 -10.47 -9.25
C LEU A 159 17.97 -11.95 -9.11
N ARG A 160 19.22 -12.28 -8.78
CA ARG A 160 19.66 -13.67 -8.51
C ARG A 160 19.63 -14.04 -7.03
N SER A 161 19.31 -13.11 -6.15
CA SER A 161 19.25 -13.35 -4.72
C SER A 161 18.12 -14.30 -4.38
N ARG A 162 18.43 -15.47 -3.79
CA ARG A 162 17.40 -16.39 -3.28
C ARG A 162 16.48 -15.71 -2.28
N LYS A 163 17.02 -14.81 -1.44
CA LYS A 163 16.22 -14.06 -0.46
C LYS A 163 15.19 -13.17 -1.15
N PHE A 164 15.54 -12.58 -2.29
CA PHE A 164 14.59 -11.79 -3.07
C PHE A 164 13.57 -12.72 -3.74
N ASN A 165 14.02 -13.66 -4.58
CA ASN A 165 13.15 -14.50 -5.39
C ASN A 165 12.22 -15.43 -4.59
N ASN A 166 12.57 -15.78 -3.35
CA ASN A 166 11.69 -16.59 -2.49
C ASN A 166 10.54 -15.78 -1.88
N ASN A 167 10.62 -14.45 -1.85
CA ASN A 167 9.67 -13.58 -1.15
C ASN A 167 9.04 -12.50 -2.04
N PHE A 168 9.68 -12.17 -3.16
CA PHE A 168 9.31 -11.07 -4.03
C PHE A 168 9.51 -11.44 -5.49
N GLU A 169 8.64 -10.90 -6.33
CA GLU A 169 8.77 -10.90 -7.78
C GLU A 169 8.82 -9.47 -8.31
N LEU A 170 9.51 -9.27 -9.43
CA LEU A 170 9.53 -7.97 -10.10
C LEU A 170 8.27 -7.83 -10.96
N GLY A 171 7.34 -6.97 -10.53
CA GLY A 171 6.13 -6.65 -11.27
C GLY A 171 6.22 -5.36 -12.09
N GLY A 172 5.20 -5.13 -12.94
CA GLY A 172 5.03 -3.90 -13.71
C GLY A 172 5.07 -4.12 -15.22
N GLU A 173 4.62 -3.10 -15.97
CA GLU A 173 4.63 -3.14 -17.43
C GLU A 173 6.04 -2.90 -17.98
N SER A 174 6.40 -3.66 -19.01
CA SER A 174 7.66 -3.52 -19.74
C SER A 174 7.45 -2.84 -21.08
N LEU A 175 8.39 -1.98 -21.47
CA LEU A 175 8.38 -1.39 -22.80
C LEU A 175 8.76 -2.44 -23.84
N LYS A 176 8.11 -2.41 -25.01
CA LYS A 176 8.46 -3.28 -26.15
C LYS A 176 9.82 -2.92 -26.77
N ARG A 177 10.27 -1.67 -26.62
CA ARG A 177 11.54 -1.16 -27.16
C ARG A 177 12.37 -0.56 -26.02
N PRO A 178 13.71 -0.61 -26.11
CA PRO A 178 14.59 0.08 -25.18
C PRO A 178 14.16 1.55 -25.04
N PRO A 179 14.13 2.10 -23.82
CA PRO A 179 13.82 3.51 -23.62
C PRO A 179 14.83 4.38 -24.37
N ARG A 180 14.37 5.52 -24.91
CA ARG A 180 15.22 6.46 -25.63
C ARG A 180 16.40 6.90 -24.74
N GLY A 181 17.62 6.85 -25.29
CA GLY A 181 18.84 7.21 -24.56
C GLY A 181 19.52 6.06 -23.83
N PHE A 182 19.06 4.81 -24.01
CA PHE A 182 19.70 3.62 -23.46
C PHE A 182 20.18 2.67 -24.58
N PRO A 183 21.32 1.97 -24.40
CA PRO A 183 21.85 1.07 -25.42
C PRO A 183 20.89 -0.10 -25.69
N PRO A 184 20.55 -0.41 -26.96
CA PRO A 184 19.66 -1.53 -27.27
C PRO A 184 20.19 -2.90 -26.83
N GLU A 185 21.52 -3.03 -26.81
CA GLU A 185 22.25 -4.25 -26.43
C GLU A 185 22.28 -4.46 -24.91
N HIS A 186 21.88 -3.45 -24.11
CA HIS A 186 21.90 -3.57 -22.66
C HIS A 186 20.74 -4.46 -22.19
N ARG A 187 21.08 -5.60 -21.58
CA ARG A 187 20.11 -6.65 -21.20
C ARG A 187 19.12 -6.24 -20.09
N TYR A 188 19.31 -5.08 -19.44
CA TYR A 188 18.52 -4.59 -18.31
C TYR A 188 18.10 -3.13 -18.42
#